data_AF-A0A7V1JJG4-F1
#
_entry.id   AF-A0A7V1JJG4-F1
#
_cell.length_a   1.000
_cell.length_b   1.000
_cell.length_c   1.000
_cell.angle_alpha   90.00
_cell.angle_beta   90.00
_cell.angle_gamma   90.00
#
_symmetry.space_group_name_H-M   'P 1'
#
loop_
_entity.id
_entity.type
_entity.pdbx_description
1 polymer ?
#
loop_
_entity_poly.entity_id
_entity_poly.type
_entity_poly.pdbx_seq_one_letter_code
_entity_poly.pdbx_strand_id
1 'polypeptide(L)'
;MIKVLSVVGTRPEAIKMAPVIKELEKHHGEIQSVVCATAQHREMLDQVLQLFEIRPDYDLDLMRPRQTLSGLTARILTALDKVVARERPDWLLVQGDTTTVMVGALVAFYHRVQVGHVEAGLRTGDKFQPFP
;
A
#
# COMPACT_ATOMS: atom_id res chain seq x y z
N MET A 1 -18.32 -11.47 3.80
CA MET A 1 -17.76 -10.12 3.84
C MET A 1 -16.39 -10.20 3.22
N ILE A 2 -16.15 -9.46 2.14
CA ILE A 2 -14.87 -9.46 1.41
C ILE A 2 -13.88 -8.61 2.20
N LYS A 3 -12.70 -9.13 2.53
CA LYS A 3 -11.65 -8.36 3.19
C LYS A 3 -10.69 -7.77 2.17
N VAL A 4 -10.54 -6.45 2.21
CA VAL A 4 -9.68 -5.70 1.28
C VAL A 4 -8.59 -4.98 2.08
N LEU A 5 -7.33 -5.31 1.79
CA LEU A 5 -6.16 -4.64 2.37
C LEU A 5 -5.61 -3.61 1.39
N SER A 6 -5.78 -2.32 1.70
CA SER A 6 -5.19 -1.22 0.94
C SER A 6 -3.81 -0.87 1.49
N VAL A 7 -2.77 -0.98 0.66
CA VAL A 7 -1.39 -0.66 1.05
C VAL A 7 -0.95 0.66 0.44
N VAL A 8 -0.52 1.60 1.28
CA VAL A 8 -0.02 2.92 0.88
C VAL A 8 1.35 3.19 1.50
N GLY A 9 2.26 3.88 0.81
CA GLY A 9 3.59 4.17 1.33
C GLY A 9 4.03 5.63 1.26
N THR A 10 3.48 6.39 0.35
CA THR A 10 3.92 7.75 0.03
C THR A 10 2.74 8.72 0.03
N ARG A 11 3.04 10.01 0.07
CA ARG A 11 2.04 11.07 -0.03
C ARG A 11 1.18 10.97 -1.30
N PRO A 12 1.75 10.81 -2.53
CA PRO A 12 0.96 10.68 -3.75
C PRO A 12 0.02 9.47 -3.72
N GLU A 13 0.51 8.33 -3.22
CA GLU A 13 -0.32 7.12 -3.08
C GLU A 13 -1.50 7.36 -2.14
N ALA A 14 -1.27 7.98 -0.97
CA ALA A 14 -2.33 8.25 -0.01
C ALA A 14 -3.39 9.22 -0.57
N ILE A 15 -2.99 10.25 -1.30
CA ILE A 15 -3.94 11.19 -1.94
C ILE A 15 -4.85 10.46 -2.92
N LYS A 16 -4.27 9.57 -3.75
CA LYS A 16 -5.01 8.84 -4.78
C LYS A 16 -5.83 7.68 -4.23
N MET A 17 -5.35 7.01 -3.17
CA MET A 17 -6.06 5.91 -2.53
C MET A 17 -7.11 6.37 -1.52
N ALA A 18 -7.02 7.58 -0.96
CA ALA A 18 -8.00 8.09 -0.03
C ALA A 18 -9.46 7.98 -0.50
N PRO A 19 -9.84 8.43 -1.72
CA PRO A 19 -11.22 8.26 -2.20
C PRO A 19 -11.62 6.79 -2.35
N VAL A 20 -10.69 5.92 -2.74
CA VAL A 20 -10.95 4.46 -2.86
C VAL A 20 -11.23 3.86 -1.48
N ILE A 21 -10.38 4.15 -0.49
CA ILE A 21 -10.53 3.69 0.89
C ILE A 21 -11.86 4.19 1.48
N LYS A 22 -12.16 5.48 1.30
CA LYS A 22 -13.42 6.07 1.77
C LYS A 22 -14.65 5.48 1.12
N GLU A 23 -14.56 5.10 -0.15
CA GLU A 23 -15.67 4.39 -0.78
C GLU A 23 -15.84 2.98 -0.21
N LEU A 24 -14.75 2.22 -0.02
CA LEU A 24 -14.81 0.89 0.61
C LEU A 24 -15.41 0.94 2.03
N GLU A 25 -15.06 1.96 2.83
CA GLU A 25 -15.59 2.16 4.19
C GLU A 25 -17.12 2.36 4.21
N LYS A 26 -17.73 2.92 3.16
CA LYS A 26 -19.20 3.09 3.08
C LYS A 26 -19.92 1.75 2.98
N HIS A 27 -19.27 0.72 2.43
CA HIS A 27 -19.84 -0.61 2.20
C HIS A 27 -19.53 -1.60 3.33
N HIS A 28 -19.40 -1.13 4.57
CA HIS A 28 -19.00 -1.93 5.75
C HIS A 28 -19.87 -3.16 6.05
N GLY A 29 -21.08 -3.26 5.50
CA GLY A 29 -21.91 -4.48 5.57
C GLY A 29 -21.42 -5.62 4.68
N GLU A 30 -20.65 -5.31 3.64
CA GLU A 30 -20.21 -6.25 2.61
C GLU A 30 -18.69 -6.36 2.52
N ILE A 31 -17.98 -5.26 2.81
CA ILE A 31 -16.53 -5.11 2.69
C ILE A 31 -15.93 -4.76 4.04
N GLN A 32 -14.92 -5.53 4.46
CA GLN A 32 -14.02 -5.15 5.53
C GLN A 32 -12.81 -4.43 4.93
N SER A 33 -12.80 -3.10 5.02
CA SER A 33 -11.67 -2.26 4.59
C SER A 33 -10.58 -2.25 5.66
N VAL A 34 -9.36 -2.63 5.29
CA VAL A 34 -8.17 -2.58 6.15
C VAL A 34 -7.11 -1.74 5.46
N VAL A 35 -6.48 -0.83 6.19
CA VAL A 35 -5.48 0.10 5.65
C VAL A 35 -4.11 -0.19 6.29
N CYS A 36 -3.10 -0.41 5.43
CA CYS A 36 -1.71 -0.56 5.84
C CYS A 36 -0.85 0.57 5.26
N ALA A 37 -0.32 1.40 6.15
CA ALA A 37 0.67 2.41 5.84
C ALA A 37 2.08 1.83 6.01
N THR A 38 2.86 1.78 4.93
CA THR A 38 4.29 1.43 4.98
C THR A 38 5.17 2.59 5.48
N ALA A 39 4.62 3.81 5.44
CA ALA A 39 5.23 5.06 5.92
C ALA A 39 6.63 5.36 5.35
N GLN A 40 6.77 5.34 4.01
CA GLN A 40 8.00 5.80 3.34
C GLN A 40 8.23 7.31 3.49
N HIS A 41 7.21 8.11 3.79
CA HIS A 41 7.31 9.55 4.06
C HIS A 41 6.42 9.94 5.24
N ARG A 42 6.82 9.59 6.47
CA ARG A 42 6.00 9.67 7.69
C ARG A 42 5.18 10.97 7.83
N GLU A 43 5.85 12.11 7.95
CA GLU A 43 5.18 13.40 8.19
C GLU A 43 4.22 13.78 7.05
N MET A 44 4.63 13.56 5.81
CA MET A 44 3.81 13.90 4.64
C MET A 44 2.63 12.93 4.43
N LEU A 45 2.80 11.66 4.79
CA LEU A 45 1.75 10.66 4.75
C LEU A 45 0.70 10.95 5.81
N ASP A 46 1.14 11.23 7.05
CA ASP A 46 0.26 11.51 8.19
C ASP A 46 -0.64 12.72 7.91
N GLN A 47 -0.10 13.79 7.27
CA GLN A 47 -0.90 14.95 6.86
C GLN A 47 -2.06 14.58 5.94
N VAL A 48 -1.82 13.69 4.96
CA VAL A 48 -2.85 13.27 4.01
C VAL A 48 -3.87 12.37 4.69
N LEU A 49 -3.41 11.39 5.46
CA LEU A 49 -4.29 10.48 6.20
C LEU A 49 -5.19 11.24 7.16
N GLN A 50 -4.65 12.24 7.87
CA GLN A 50 -5.43 13.10 8.75
C GLN A 50 -6.44 13.96 7.98
N LEU A 51 -6.04 14.56 6.86
CA LEU A 51 -6.93 15.37 6.02
C LEU A 51 -8.16 14.58 5.54
N PHE A 52 -7.95 13.30 5.20
CA PHE A 52 -9.03 12.43 4.76
C PHE A 52 -9.66 11.63 5.90
N GLU A 53 -9.30 11.85 7.16
CA GLU A 53 -9.80 11.09 8.31
C GLU A 53 -9.64 9.56 8.13
N ILE A 54 -8.51 9.13 7.58
CA ILE A 54 -8.16 7.72 7.41
C ILE A 54 -7.18 7.35 8.52
N ARG A 55 -7.56 6.37 9.35
CA ARG A 55 -6.68 5.80 10.36
C ARG A 55 -6.14 4.46 9.85
N PRO A 56 -4.82 4.30 9.64
CA PRO A 56 -4.26 3.01 9.31
C PRO A 56 -4.49 1.99 10.44
N ASP A 57 -4.95 0.80 10.08
CA ASP A 57 -4.98 -0.36 10.98
C ASP A 57 -3.57 -0.87 11.27
N TYR A 58 -2.69 -0.73 10.27
CA TYR A 58 -1.28 -1.07 10.35
C TYR A 58 -0.43 0.12 9.92
N ASP A 59 0.47 0.54 10.80
CA ASP A 59 1.53 1.48 10.50
C ASP A 59 2.87 0.78 10.71
N LEU A 60 3.61 0.55 9.62
CA LEU A 60 4.84 -0.24 9.64
C LEU A 60 6.09 0.60 9.94
N ASP A 61 5.99 1.93 9.84
CA ASP A 61 7.08 2.87 10.15
C ASP A 61 8.45 2.48 9.56
N LEU A 62 8.51 2.18 8.25
CA LEU A 62 9.66 1.50 7.65
C LEU A 62 10.78 2.41 7.13
N MET A 63 10.54 3.72 7.08
CA MET A 63 11.51 4.65 6.51
C MET A 63 12.73 4.81 7.40
N ARG A 64 13.91 4.76 6.76
CA ARG A 64 15.19 5.06 7.41
C ARG A 64 15.98 6.05 6.56
N PRO A 65 16.68 7.01 7.19
CA PRO A 65 17.55 7.94 6.46
C PRO A 65 18.58 7.20 5.60
N ARG A 66 18.81 7.68 4.38
CA ARG A 66 19.85 7.19 3.43
C ARG A 66 19.80 5.67 3.16
N GLN A 67 18.61 5.08 3.19
CA GLN A 67 18.40 3.67 2.86
C GLN A 67 18.55 3.40 1.35
N THR A 68 19.03 2.21 0.98
CA THR A 68 19.02 1.74 -0.41
C THR A 68 17.63 1.20 -0.79
N LEU A 69 17.32 1.16 -2.10
CA LEU A 69 16.10 0.52 -2.61
C LEU A 69 16.03 -0.96 -2.20
N SER A 70 17.16 -1.67 -2.22
CA SER A 70 17.24 -3.08 -1.77
C SER A 70 16.92 -3.23 -0.28
N GLY A 71 17.45 -2.33 0.56
CA GLY A 71 17.18 -2.33 1.99
C GLY A 71 15.72 -1.99 2.31
N LEU A 72 15.12 -1.04 1.57
CA LEU A 72 13.70 -0.71 1.68
C LEU A 72 12.83 -1.90 1.26
N THR A 73 13.15 -2.52 0.12
CA THR A 73 12.46 -3.71 -0.40
C THR A 73 12.41 -4.83 0.64
N ALA A 74 13.56 -5.16 1.25
CA ALA A 74 13.62 -6.22 2.27
C ALA A 74 12.77 -5.92 3.52
N ARG A 75 12.73 -4.66 3.96
CA ARG A 75 11.92 -4.23 5.10
C ARG A 75 10.42 -4.29 4.80
N ILE A 76 9.99 -3.77 3.65
CA ILE A 76 8.57 -3.84 3.25
C ILE A 76 8.16 -5.30 3.12
N LEU A 77 8.98 -6.14 2.48
CA LEU A 77 8.67 -7.55 2.26
C LEU A 77 8.43 -8.27 3.59
N THR A 78 9.37 -8.17 4.53
CA THR A 78 9.29 -8.87 5.82
C THR A 78 8.22 -8.31 6.76
N ALA A 79 7.92 -7.01 6.70
CA ALA A 79 6.89 -6.40 7.54
C ALA A 79 5.48 -6.66 6.98
N LEU A 80 5.28 -6.51 5.67
CA LEU A 80 3.99 -6.71 5.02
C LEU A 80 3.59 -8.19 4.99
N ASP A 81 4.56 -9.11 4.86
CA ASP A 81 4.33 -10.56 4.99
C ASP A 81 3.59 -10.92 6.29
N LYS A 82 4.01 -10.32 7.41
CA LYS A 82 3.36 -10.52 8.71
C LYS A 82 1.93 -9.98 8.75
N VAL A 83 1.69 -8.83 8.12
CA VAL A 83 0.34 -8.23 8.04
C VAL A 83 -0.58 -9.12 7.20
N VAL A 84 -0.13 -9.55 6.02
CA VAL A 84 -0.93 -10.39 5.12
C VAL A 84 -1.21 -11.76 5.75
N ALA A 85 -0.22 -12.37 6.41
CA ALA A 85 -0.40 -13.64 7.12
C ALA A 85 -1.43 -13.55 8.26
N ARG A 86 -1.48 -12.41 8.95
CA ARG A 86 -2.42 -12.13 10.05
C ARG A 86 -3.81 -11.82 9.53
N GLU A 87 -3.92 -10.89 8.57
CA GLU A 87 -5.21 -10.40 8.08
C GLU A 87 -5.90 -11.38 7.15
N ARG A 88 -5.13 -12.14 6.36
CA ARG A 88 -5.62 -13.04 5.30
C ARG A 88 -6.67 -12.35 4.42
N PRO A 89 -6.34 -11.21 3.79
CA PRO A 89 -7.29 -10.50 2.95
C PRO A 89 -7.63 -11.31 1.70
N ASP A 90 -8.84 -11.12 1.17
CA ASP A 90 -9.22 -11.67 -0.14
C ASP A 90 -8.55 -10.89 -1.27
N TRP A 91 -8.45 -9.56 -1.09
CA TRP A 91 -7.84 -8.62 -2.03
C TRP A 91 -6.78 -7.76 -1.35
N LEU A 92 -5.66 -7.54 -2.03
CA LEU A 92 -4.66 -6.53 -1.69
C LEU A 92 -4.66 -5.46 -2.80
N LEU A 93 -4.91 -4.21 -2.42
CA LEU A 93 -4.88 -3.06 -3.32
C LEU A 93 -3.55 -2.31 -3.20
N VAL A 94 -2.96 -2.01 -4.35
CA VAL A 94 -1.76 -1.17 -4.50
C VAL A 94 -2.02 -0.10 -5.55
N GLN A 95 -1.31 1.03 -5.49
CA GLN A 95 -1.51 2.18 -6.38
C GLN A 95 -0.22 2.63 -7.04
N GLY A 96 -0.20 2.68 -8.37
CA GLY A 96 0.89 3.32 -9.12
C GLY A 96 2.14 2.43 -9.29
N ASP A 97 3.32 2.96 -9.03
CA ASP A 97 4.60 2.40 -9.50
C ASP A 97 5.74 2.43 -8.47
N THR A 98 5.44 2.61 -7.18
CA THR A 98 6.49 2.70 -6.15
C THR A 98 7.08 1.33 -5.78
N THR A 99 8.18 1.33 -5.01
CA THR A 99 8.71 0.10 -4.39
C THR A 99 7.67 -0.58 -3.49
N THR A 100 6.78 0.18 -2.83
CA THR A 100 5.69 -0.40 -2.02
C THR A 100 4.72 -1.18 -2.89
N VAL A 101 4.36 -0.67 -4.08
CA VAL A 101 3.48 -1.36 -5.03
C VAL A 101 4.08 -2.70 -5.45
N MET A 102 5.34 -2.68 -5.89
CA MET A 102 6.05 -3.89 -6.35
C MET A 102 6.08 -4.95 -5.25
N VAL A 103 6.48 -4.57 -4.03
CA VAL A 103 6.58 -5.51 -2.91
C VAL A 103 5.21 -5.96 -2.44
N GLY A 104 4.21 -5.09 -2.41
CA GLY A 104 2.83 -5.43 -2.05
C GLY A 104 2.24 -6.48 -2.96
N ALA A 105 2.39 -6.30 -4.28
CA ALA A 105 1.96 -7.30 -5.26
C ALA A 105 2.70 -8.63 -5.10
N LEU A 106 4.02 -8.59 -4.82
CA LEU A 106 4.83 -9.81 -4.60
C LEU A 106 4.41 -10.57 -3.34
N VAL A 107 4.18 -9.88 -2.22
CA VAL A 107 3.70 -10.49 -0.97
C VAL A 107 2.32 -11.11 -1.17
N ALA A 108 1.39 -10.38 -1.81
CA ALA A 108 0.06 -10.92 -2.12
C ALA A 108 0.15 -12.21 -2.96
N PHE A 109 1.02 -12.21 -3.97
CA PHE A 109 1.28 -13.40 -4.79
C PHE A 109 1.78 -14.59 -3.96
N TYR A 110 2.74 -14.37 -3.04
CA TYR A 110 3.24 -15.44 -2.16
C TYR A 110 2.17 -16.03 -1.24
N HIS A 111 1.20 -15.22 -0.82
CA HIS A 111 0.07 -15.64 0.01
C HIS A 111 -1.18 -16.07 -0.78
N ARG A 112 -1.11 -16.10 -2.13
CA ARG A 112 -2.24 -16.40 -3.03
C ARG A 112 -3.45 -15.47 -2.83
N VAL A 113 -3.19 -14.22 -2.47
CA VAL A 113 -4.18 -13.13 -2.35
C VAL A 113 -4.37 -12.47 -3.71
N GLN A 114 -5.60 -12.08 -4.04
CA GLN A 114 -5.89 -11.37 -5.29
C GLN A 114 -5.30 -9.95 -5.25
N VAL A 115 -4.72 -9.47 -6.36
CA VAL A 115 -4.12 -8.13 -6.42
C VAL A 115 -4.99 -7.21 -7.28
N GLY A 116 -5.40 -6.07 -6.71
CA GLY A 116 -5.96 -4.96 -7.45
C GLY A 116 -4.94 -3.86 -7.64
N HIS A 117 -4.63 -3.52 -8.90
CA HIS A 117 -3.66 -2.47 -9.22
C HIS A 117 -4.39 -1.20 -9.67
N VAL A 118 -4.50 -0.24 -8.76
CA VAL A 118 -5.05 1.09 -9.03
C VAL A 118 -4.03 1.89 -9.83
N GLU A 119 -4.46 2.60 -10.87
CA GLU A 119 -3.58 3.30 -11.82
C GLU A 119 -2.68 2.36 -12.65
N ALA A 120 -3.25 1.24 -13.10
CA ALA A 120 -2.53 0.30 -13.94
C ALA A 120 -2.31 0.82 -15.38
N GLY A 121 -1.18 0.42 -15.98
CA GLY A 121 -0.98 0.50 -17.43
C GLY A 121 -0.18 1.70 -17.95
N LEU A 122 0.28 2.63 -17.10
CA LEU A 122 1.11 3.75 -17.53
C LEU A 122 2.49 3.27 -18.01
N ARG A 123 2.98 3.79 -19.14
CA ARG A 123 4.27 3.38 -19.74
C ARG A 123 4.99 4.60 -20.33
N THR A 124 6.30 4.65 -20.10
CA THR A 124 7.24 5.56 -20.77
C THR A 124 7.95 4.88 -21.94
N GLY A 125 8.09 3.56 -21.89
CA GLY A 125 8.90 2.77 -22.82
C GLY A 125 10.38 2.66 -22.41
N ASP A 126 10.81 3.32 -21.33
CA ASP A 126 12.18 3.27 -20.81
C ASP A 126 12.19 2.71 -19.38
N LYS A 127 12.96 1.63 -19.14
CA LYS A 127 13.05 0.98 -17.83
C LYS A 127 13.73 1.83 -16.75
N PHE A 128 14.39 2.92 -17.13
CA PHE A 128 15.02 3.86 -16.21
C PHE A 128 14.24 5.17 -16.06
N GLN A 129 13.00 5.23 -16.58
CA GLN A 129 12.12 6.39 -16.41
C GLN A 129 10.66 6.00 -16.14
N PRO A 130 10.04 6.51 -15.07
CA PRO A 130 10.69 7.09 -13.90
C PRO A 130 11.53 6.03 -13.16
N PHE A 131 12.70 6.41 -12.66
CA PHE A 131 13.46 5.60 -11.71
C PHE A 131 13.39 6.26 -10.32
N PRO A 132 13.13 5.50 -9.24
CA PRO A 132 13.04 6.05 -7.89
C PRO A 132 14.35 6.62 -7.35
#